data_AF-A0A2L2TL97-F1
#
_entry.id   AF-A0A2L2TL97-F1
#
_cell.length_a   1.000
_cell.length_b   1.000
_cell.length_c   1.000
_cell.angle_alpha   90.00
_cell.angle_beta   90.00
_cell.angle_gamma   90.00
#
_symmetry.space_group_name_H-M   'P 1'
#
loop_
_entity.id
_entity.type
_entity.pdbx_description
1 polymer ?
#
loop_
_entity_poly.entity_id
_entity_poly.type
_entity_poly.pdbx_seq_one_letter_code
_entity_poly.pdbx_strand_id
1 'polypeptide(L)'
;MTWKYFNSQVFPHLHLIRRSITHVSKIEFFLAVYAAFQVAMTKNIKGGFRGAGHVPFDPESVISKLDVRLRTPTPAKEEASQAQSWTSRAPRTVLEAQSQSEYLERRVRRHHSSSSESIIEAIKSLTEAVKGVMHESALLRADLQDV
;
A
#
# COMPACT_ATOMS: atom_id res chain seq x y z
N MET A 1 41.26 3.38 -22.00
CA MET A 1 40.64 4.64 -21.55
C MET A 1 41.05 4.84 -20.10
N THR A 2 41.97 5.76 -19.83
CA THR A 2 42.62 5.89 -18.51
C THR A 2 41.67 6.57 -17.53
N TRP A 3 41.59 6.05 -16.30
CA TRP A 3 40.77 6.54 -15.17
C TRP A 3 40.85 8.06 -14.90
N LYS A 4 41.89 8.73 -15.40
CA LYS A 4 42.06 10.19 -15.31
C LYS A 4 41.00 10.97 -16.10
N TYR A 5 40.51 10.47 -17.24
CA TYR A 5 39.51 11.18 -18.06
C TYR A 5 38.10 11.10 -17.46
N PHE A 6 37.77 10.00 -16.79
CA PHE A 6 36.49 9.83 -16.11
C PHE A 6 36.32 10.84 -14.95
N ASN A 7 37.39 11.09 -14.20
CA ASN A 7 37.34 11.96 -13.03
C ASN A 7 37.16 13.46 -13.39
N SER A 8 37.72 13.91 -14.51
CA SER A 8 37.66 15.32 -14.95
C SER A 8 36.27 15.71 -15.49
N GLN A 9 35.59 14.81 -16.21
CA GLN A 9 34.29 15.11 -16.83
C GLN A 9 33.09 14.72 -15.97
N VAL A 10 33.23 13.75 -15.07
CA VAL A 10 32.10 13.20 -14.29
C VAL A 10 32.01 13.77 -12.88
N PHE A 11 33.13 14.24 -12.31
CA PHE A 11 33.16 14.76 -10.94
C PHE A 11 34.02 16.04 -10.82
N PRO A 12 33.58 17.18 -11.38
CA PRO A 12 34.22 18.48 -11.10
C PRO A 12 34.18 18.82 -9.59
N HIS A 13 33.30 18.17 -8.83
CA HIS A 13 33.10 18.38 -7.40
C HIS A 13 34.08 17.63 -6.48
N LEU A 14 34.87 16.65 -6.97
CA LEU A 14 35.86 15.98 -6.11
C LEU A 14 36.92 16.97 -5.59
N HIS A 15 37.22 17.99 -6.40
CA HIS A 15 38.07 19.12 -6.02
C HIS A 15 37.39 20.07 -5.03
N LEU A 16 36.05 20.18 -5.05
CA LEU A 16 35.28 20.97 -4.08
C LEU A 16 35.35 20.34 -2.68
N ILE A 17 35.24 19.02 -2.58
CA ILE A 17 35.42 18.27 -1.33
C ILE A 17 36.82 18.50 -0.76
N ARG A 18 37.85 18.46 -1.62
CA ARG A 18 39.24 18.76 -1.23
C ARG A 18 39.44 20.21 -0.78
N ARG A 19 38.53 21.12 -1.14
CA ARG A 19 38.49 22.53 -0.74
C ARG A 19 37.48 22.82 0.38
N SER A 20 36.94 21.79 1.03
CA SER A 20 35.93 21.90 2.10
C SER A 20 34.64 22.62 1.71
N ILE A 21 34.27 22.61 0.43
CA ILE A 21 32.99 23.13 -0.05
C ILE A 21 31.95 22.01 0.06
N THR A 22 31.04 22.13 1.03
CA THR A 22 30.01 21.12 1.35
C THR A 22 28.63 21.44 0.77
N HIS A 23 28.52 22.54 0.03
CA HIS A 23 27.29 22.99 -0.61
C HIS A 23 27.41 22.92 -2.13
N VAL A 24 26.37 22.40 -2.79
CA VAL A 24 26.21 22.39 -4.24
C VAL A 24 24.84 22.96 -4.57
N SER A 25 24.77 23.87 -5.54
CA SER A 25 23.46 24.38 -5.96
C SER A 25 22.65 23.27 -6.65
N LYS A 26 21.33 23.39 -6.63
CA LYS A 26 20.43 22.46 -7.32
C LYS A 26 20.80 22.27 -8.81
N ILE A 27 21.18 23.36 -9.48
CA ILE A 27 21.56 23.36 -10.91
C ILE A 27 22.86 22.57 -11.11
N GLU A 28 23.89 22.86 -10.33
CA GLU A 28 25.18 22.15 -10.40
C GLU A 28 25.04 20.67 -10.10
N PHE A 29 24.21 20.32 -9.11
CA PHE A 29 23.91 18.93 -8.78
C PHE A 29 23.29 18.18 -9.97
N PHE A 30 22.24 18.74 -10.58
CA PHE A 30 21.59 18.08 -11.72
C PHE A 30 22.51 17.96 -12.93
N LEU A 31 23.33 18.97 -13.22
CA LEU A 31 24.31 18.91 -14.30
C LEU A 31 25.35 17.81 -14.05
N ALA A 32 25.88 17.71 -12.83
CA ALA A 32 26.83 16.67 -12.47
C ALA A 32 26.23 15.26 -12.54
N VAL A 33 25.02 15.08 -12.01
CA VAL A 33 24.30 13.79 -12.07
C VAL A 33 24.00 13.42 -13.52
N TYR A 34 23.58 14.36 -14.36
CA TYR A 34 23.31 14.09 -15.76
C TYR A 34 24.58 13.70 -16.53
N ALA A 35 25.70 14.39 -16.29
CA ALA A 35 26.99 14.02 -16.88
C ALA A 35 27.42 12.61 -16.43
N ALA A 36 27.30 12.30 -15.14
CA ALA A 36 27.61 10.97 -14.62
C ALA A 36 26.71 9.89 -15.19
N PHE A 37 25.41 10.16 -15.32
CA PHE A 37 24.44 9.27 -15.94
C PHE A 37 24.84 8.93 -17.38
N GLN A 38 25.19 9.94 -18.20
CA GLN A 38 25.57 9.71 -19.60
C GLN A 38 26.79 8.80 -19.75
N VAL A 39 27.77 8.92 -18.85
CA VAL A 39 28.97 8.07 -18.88
C VAL A 39 28.70 6.68 -18.30
N ALA A 40 27.89 6.59 -17.24
CA ALA A 40 27.57 5.32 -16.59
C ALA A 40 26.66 4.43 -17.45
N MET A 41 25.81 5.00 -18.30
CA MET A 41 24.80 4.28 -19.07
C MET A 41 25.36 3.56 -20.31
N THR A 42 26.28 2.62 -20.07
CA THR A 42 26.92 1.79 -21.10
C THR A 42 25.94 0.82 -21.76
N LYS A 43 26.28 0.28 -22.93
CA LYS A 43 25.42 -0.66 -23.70
C LYS A 43 24.93 -1.85 -22.87
N ASN A 44 25.77 -2.40 -21.99
CA ASN A 44 25.42 -3.55 -21.15
C ASN A 44 24.39 -3.16 -20.08
N ILE A 45 24.57 -2.01 -19.43
CA ILE A 45 23.61 -1.49 -18.46
C ILE A 45 22.28 -1.19 -19.16
N LYS A 46 22.33 -0.58 -20.36
CA LYS A 46 21.12 -0.35 -21.18
C LYS A 46 20.40 -1.64 -21.57
N GLY A 47 21.14 -2.70 -21.87
CA GLY A 47 20.62 -4.03 -22.15
C GLY A 47 19.94 -4.65 -20.93
N GLY A 48 20.56 -4.54 -19.75
CA GLY A 48 20.01 -5.08 -18.50
C GLY A 48 18.66 -4.45 -18.13
N PHE A 49 18.56 -3.12 -18.20
CA PHE A 49 17.29 -2.41 -18.01
C PHE A 49 16.22 -2.89 -18.99
N ARG A 50 16.56 -2.99 -20.29
CA ARG A 50 15.65 -3.49 -21.33
C ARG A 50 15.18 -4.91 -21.06
N GLY A 51 16.07 -5.80 -20.64
CA GLY A 51 15.74 -7.19 -20.29
C GLY A 51 14.79 -7.29 -19.10
N ALA A 52 14.88 -6.36 -18.15
CA ALA A 52 13.97 -6.25 -17.01
C ALA A 52 12.65 -5.51 -17.34
N GLY A 53 12.43 -5.10 -18.60
CA GLY A 53 11.24 -4.33 -19.00
C GLY A 53 11.22 -2.87 -18.56
N HIS A 54 12.32 -2.40 -17.94
CA HIS A 54 12.51 -1.00 -17.58
C HIS A 54 13.25 -0.29 -18.72
N VAL A 55 12.64 0.69 -19.37
CA VAL A 55 13.28 1.43 -20.47
C VAL A 55 13.53 2.88 -20.04
N PRO A 56 14.61 3.18 -19.31
CA PRO A 56 14.97 4.55 -18.94
C PRO A 56 15.74 5.24 -20.08
N PHE A 57 15.24 5.18 -21.31
CA PHE A 57 15.88 5.83 -22.47
C PHE A 57 15.00 6.87 -23.15
N ASP A 58 13.70 6.84 -22.84
CA ASP A 58 12.77 7.84 -23.33
C ASP A 58 12.13 8.50 -22.10
N PRO A 59 12.53 9.75 -21.79
CA PRO A 59 11.90 10.54 -20.74
C PRO A 59 10.37 10.58 -20.91
N GLU A 60 9.86 10.59 -22.14
CA GLU A 60 8.41 10.60 -22.39
C GLU A 60 7.76 9.26 -22.05
N SER A 61 8.42 8.13 -22.28
CA SER A 61 7.97 6.81 -21.82
C SER A 61 7.92 6.71 -20.29
N VAL A 62 8.84 7.37 -19.59
CA VAL A 62 8.83 7.42 -18.12
C VAL A 62 7.72 8.35 -17.64
N ILE A 63 7.58 9.55 -18.22
CA ILE A 63 6.56 10.54 -17.87
C ILE A 63 5.15 10.00 -18.16
N SER A 64 4.92 9.35 -19.30
CA SER A 64 3.63 8.74 -19.66
C SER A 64 3.22 7.57 -18.75
N LYS A 65 4.19 6.86 -18.16
CA LYS A 65 3.92 5.85 -17.10
C LYS A 65 3.72 6.48 -15.72
N LEU A 66 4.27 7.67 -15.49
CA LEU A 66 4.09 8.45 -14.26
C LEU A 66 2.80 9.27 -14.27
N ASP A 67 2.11 9.41 -15.41
CA ASP A 67 0.70 9.82 -15.47
C ASP A 67 -0.22 8.70 -14.94
N VAL A 68 0.08 8.26 -13.73
CA VAL A 68 -0.80 7.43 -12.95
C VAL A 68 -1.96 8.33 -12.55
N ARG A 69 -3.02 8.35 -13.36
CA ARG A 69 -4.31 8.83 -12.89
C ARG A 69 -4.60 8.04 -11.62
N LEU A 70 -4.49 8.69 -10.46
CA LEU A 70 -4.93 8.16 -9.18
C LEU A 70 -6.44 7.95 -9.31
N ARG A 71 -6.83 6.83 -9.90
CA ARG A 71 -8.21 6.40 -9.93
C ARG A 71 -8.45 5.89 -8.53
N THR A 72 -8.88 6.78 -7.64
CA THR A 72 -9.56 6.35 -6.43
C THR A 72 -10.65 5.40 -6.92
N PRO A 73 -10.65 4.12 -6.54
CA PRO A 73 -11.75 3.25 -6.86
C PRO A 73 -13.00 3.99 -6.40
N THR A 74 -13.98 4.17 -7.29
CA THR A 74 -15.27 4.72 -6.89
C THR A 74 -15.69 3.95 -5.64
N PRO A 75 -15.97 4.62 -4.51
CA PRO A 75 -16.36 3.94 -3.29
C PRO A 75 -17.45 2.94 -3.66
N ALA A 76 -17.29 1.68 -3.25
CA ALA A 76 -18.33 0.69 -3.48
C ALA A 76 -19.62 1.31 -2.96
N LYS A 77 -20.61 1.50 -3.86
CA LYS A 77 -21.91 2.05 -3.51
C LYS A 77 -22.38 1.28 -2.29
N GLU A 78 -22.42 1.94 -1.13
CA GLU A 78 -23.00 1.33 0.05
C GLU A 78 -24.40 0.90 -0.37
N GLU A 79 -24.65 -0.39 -0.29
CA GLU A 79 -25.96 -0.95 -0.60
C GLU A 79 -26.93 -0.28 0.37
N ALA A 80 -27.66 0.73 -0.14
CA ALA A 80 -28.71 1.46 0.54
C ALA A 80 -29.90 0.57 1.00
N SER A 81 -29.72 -0.75 1.00
CA SER A 81 -30.63 -1.73 1.56
C SER A 81 -30.43 -1.96 3.06
N GLN A 82 -29.37 -1.43 3.68
CA GLN A 82 -29.36 -1.26 5.13
C GLN A 82 -30.02 0.07 5.48
N ALA A 83 -31.26 0.02 5.96
CA ALA A 83 -31.99 1.19 6.48
C ALA A 83 -31.30 1.87 7.68
N GLN A 84 -30.19 1.32 8.16
CA GLN A 84 -29.42 1.82 9.29
C GLN A 84 -27.92 1.79 8.94
N SER A 85 -27.26 2.93 9.06
CA SER A 85 -25.80 3.03 9.02
C SER A 85 -25.21 2.02 10.01
N TRP A 86 -24.25 1.20 9.58
CA TRP A 86 -23.54 0.31 10.49
C TRP A 86 -22.86 1.12 11.60
N THR A 87 -23.00 0.67 12.85
CA THR A 87 -22.34 1.26 14.03
C THR A 87 -21.67 0.14 14.82
N SER A 88 -20.46 0.37 15.32
CA SER A 88 -19.65 -0.61 16.09
C SER A 88 -20.18 -0.88 17.50
N ARG A 89 -21.50 -1.14 17.63
CA ARG A 89 -22.16 -1.41 18.90
C ARG A 89 -22.10 -2.90 19.20
N ALA A 90 -21.88 -3.25 20.46
CA ALA A 90 -22.01 -4.62 20.93
C ALA A 90 -23.40 -5.17 20.57
N PRO A 91 -23.48 -6.34 19.90
CA PRO A 91 -24.76 -6.95 19.56
C PRO A 91 -25.50 -7.30 20.85
N ARG A 92 -26.82 -7.15 20.84
CA ARG A 92 -27.71 -7.48 21.97
C ARG A 92 -28.45 -8.78 21.80
N THR A 93 -28.44 -9.31 20.57
CA THR A 93 -29.14 -10.54 20.20
C THR A 93 -28.26 -11.37 19.28
N VAL A 94 -28.52 -12.69 19.26
CA VAL A 94 -27.86 -13.66 18.36
C VAL A 94 -28.03 -13.24 16.89
N LEU A 95 -29.22 -12.76 16.51
CA LEU A 95 -29.52 -12.28 15.16
C LEU A 95 -28.69 -11.03 14.81
N GLU A 96 -28.53 -10.10 15.75
CA GLU A 96 -27.70 -8.91 15.56
C GLU A 96 -26.22 -9.31 15.38
N ALA A 97 -25.71 -10.23 16.21
CA ALA A 97 -24.34 -10.73 16.09
C ALA A 97 -24.06 -11.36 14.72
N GLN A 98 -24.99 -12.16 14.21
CA GLN A 98 -24.87 -12.75 12.87
C GLN A 98 -24.91 -11.68 11.77
N SER A 99 -25.85 -10.73 11.83
CA SER A 99 -25.96 -9.67 10.82
C SER A 99 -24.71 -8.78 10.74
N GLN A 100 -24.10 -8.48 11.89
CA GLN A 100 -22.85 -7.71 11.96
C GLN A 100 -21.67 -8.49 11.38
N SER A 101 -21.60 -9.79 11.64
CA SER A 101 -20.58 -10.69 11.08
C SER A 101 -20.65 -10.75 9.56
N GLU A 102 -21.84 -10.99 8.99
CA GLU A 102 -22.07 -11.02 7.55
C GLU A 102 -21.73 -9.68 6.86
N TYR A 103 -21.96 -8.56 7.55
CA TYR A 103 -21.56 -7.23 7.08
C TYR A 103 -20.02 -7.10 7.02
N LEU A 104 -19.32 -7.50 8.09
CA LEU A 104 -17.86 -7.43 8.16
C LEU A 104 -17.20 -8.37 7.14
N GLU A 105 -17.70 -9.59 6.96
CA GLU A 105 -17.20 -10.51 5.94
C GLU A 105 -17.33 -9.92 4.53
N ARG A 106 -18.48 -9.31 4.19
CA ARG A 106 -18.70 -8.66 2.89
C ARG A 106 -17.71 -7.51 2.67
N ARG A 107 -17.43 -6.73 3.70
CA ARG A 107 -16.46 -5.62 3.66
C ARG A 107 -15.05 -6.12 3.41
N VAL A 108 -14.63 -7.15 4.14
CA VAL A 108 -13.29 -7.76 4.01
C VAL A 108 -13.11 -8.37 2.62
N ARG A 109 -14.10 -9.11 2.10
CA ARG A 109 -14.05 -9.67 0.73
C ARG A 109 -13.98 -8.61 -0.37
N ARG A 110 -14.61 -7.45 -0.18
CA ARG A 110 -14.57 -6.32 -1.15
C ARG A 110 -13.25 -5.54 -1.08
N HIS A 111 -12.45 -5.71 -0.03
CA HIS A 111 -11.19 -5.00 0.12
C HIS A 111 -10.10 -5.68 -0.73
N HIS A 112 -9.51 -4.92 -1.66
CA HIS A 112 -8.55 -5.43 -2.65
C HIS A 112 -7.12 -5.49 -2.07
N SER A 113 -6.92 -6.22 -0.97
CA SER A 113 -5.61 -6.53 -0.40
C SER A 113 -5.32 -8.04 -0.45
N SER A 114 -4.05 -8.42 -0.36
CA SER A 114 -3.62 -9.82 -0.23
C SER A 114 -4.21 -10.50 1.01
N SER A 115 -4.42 -11.82 0.90
CA SER A 115 -4.95 -12.79 1.89
C SER A 115 -5.96 -12.24 2.90
N SER A 116 -7.25 -12.33 2.55
CA SER A 116 -8.38 -11.97 3.44
C SER A 116 -8.90 -13.14 4.28
N GLU A 117 -8.37 -14.35 4.07
CA GLU A 117 -8.95 -15.60 4.58
C GLU A 117 -8.82 -15.72 6.11
N SER A 118 -7.65 -15.38 6.67
CA SER A 118 -7.40 -15.39 8.12
C SER A 118 -8.32 -14.44 8.90
N ILE A 119 -8.66 -13.29 8.31
CA ILE A 119 -9.56 -12.31 8.93
C ILE A 119 -11.01 -12.82 8.92
N ILE A 120 -11.44 -13.44 7.82
CA ILE A 120 -12.79 -14.02 7.72
C ILE A 120 -12.96 -15.15 8.73
N GLU A 121 -11.95 -16.01 8.88
CA GLU A 121 -11.98 -17.10 9.87
C GLU A 121 -12.06 -16.56 11.31
N ALA A 122 -11.27 -15.53 11.63
CA ALA A 122 -11.34 -14.87 12.94
C ALA A 122 -12.72 -14.28 13.23
N ILE A 123 -13.36 -13.65 12.24
CA ILE A 123 -14.72 -13.10 12.35
C ILE A 123 -15.74 -14.21 12.64
N LYS A 124 -15.66 -15.35 11.94
CA LYS A 124 -16.55 -16.49 12.16
C LYS A 124 -16.40 -17.06 13.57
N SER A 125 -15.15 -17.32 13.99
CA SER A 125 -14.85 -17.85 15.33
C SER A 125 -15.38 -16.93 16.43
N LEU A 126 -15.15 -15.62 16.30
CA LEU A 126 -15.68 -14.63 17.25
C LEU A 126 -17.21 -14.62 17.28
N THR A 127 -17.85 -14.75 16.12
CA THR A 127 -19.31 -14.78 16.02
C THR A 127 -19.91 -15.96 16.78
N GLU A 128 -19.34 -17.16 16.63
CA GLU A 128 -19.81 -18.36 17.33
C GLU A 128 -19.61 -18.25 18.85
N ALA A 129 -18.47 -17.70 19.29
CA ALA A 129 -18.25 -17.42 20.71
C ALA A 129 -19.29 -16.47 21.30
N VAL A 130 -19.59 -15.36 20.60
CA VAL A 130 -20.61 -14.39 21.05
C VAL A 130 -22.00 -15.03 21.12
N LYS A 131 -22.38 -15.84 20.13
CA LYS A 131 -23.66 -16.55 20.15
C LYS A 131 -23.77 -17.51 21.33
N GLY A 132 -22.70 -18.26 21.63
CA GLY A 132 -22.64 -19.17 22.78
C GLY A 132 -22.87 -18.44 24.11
N VAL A 133 -22.13 -17.35 24.34
CA VAL A 133 -22.27 -16.52 25.55
C VAL A 133 -23.66 -15.92 25.68
N MET A 134 -24.27 -15.47 24.57
CA MET A 134 -25.63 -14.95 24.59
C MET A 134 -26.67 -16.03 24.93
N HIS A 135 -26.48 -17.25 24.44
CA HIS A 135 -27.36 -18.36 24.75
C HIS A 135 -27.29 -18.73 26.23
N GLU A 136 -26.08 -18.88 26.77
CA GLU A 136 -25.87 -19.12 28.20
C GLU A 136 -26.48 -18.01 29.07
N SER A 137 -26.27 -16.74 28.69
CA SER A 137 -26.84 -15.61 29.41
C SER A 137 -28.38 -15.61 29.40
N ALA A 138 -29.00 -16.06 28.30
CA ALA A 138 -30.45 -16.18 28.22
C ALA A 138 -31.00 -17.28 29.13
N LEU A 139 -30.33 -18.44 29.19
CA LEU A 139 -30.68 -19.54 30.10
C LEU A 139 -30.57 -19.11 31.56
N LEU A 140 -29.42 -18.51 31.94
CA LEU A 140 -29.22 -18.00 33.30
C LEU A 140 -30.26 -16.95 33.70
N ARG A 141 -30.72 -16.12 32.76
CA ARG A 141 -31.80 -15.15 33.01
C ARG A 141 -33.16 -15.82 33.19
N ALA A 142 -33.44 -16.90 32.46
CA ALA A 142 -34.68 -17.65 32.62
C ALA A 142 -34.72 -18.35 33.99
N ASP A 143 -33.64 -19.03 34.37
CA ASP A 143 -33.52 -19.68 35.68
C ASP A 143 -33.71 -18.69 36.85
N LEU A 144 -33.23 -17.45 36.70
CA LEU A 144 -33.42 -16.38 37.70
C LEU A 144 -34.86 -15.82 37.75
N GLN A 145 -35.66 -16.00 36.70
CA GLN A 145 -37.06 -15.55 36.66
C GLN A 145 -38.04 -16.62 37.19
N ASP A 146 -37.61 -17.88 37.28
CA ASP A 146 -38.40 -19.00 37.79
C ASP A 146 -38.27 -19.19 39.33
N VAL A 147 -37.53 -18.30 40.02
CA VAL A 147 -37.34 -18.27 41.50
C VAL A 147 -38.09 -17.09 42.12
#